data_AF-A0A7W1N2E7-F1
#
_entry.id   AF-A0A7W1N2E7-F1
#
_cell.length_a   1.000
_cell.length_b   1.000
_cell.length_c   1.000
_cell.angle_alpha   90.00
_cell.angle_beta   90.00
_cell.angle_gamma   90.00
#
_symmetry.space_group_name_H-M   'P 1'
#
loop_
_entity.id
_entity.type
_entity.pdbx_description
1 polymer ?
#
loop_
_entity_poly.entity_id
_entity_poly.type
_entity_poly.pdbx_seq_one_letter_code
_entity_poly.pdbx_strand_id
1 'polypeptide(L)' 'MEAPDPIDELRAVVVSTPAAPAELTGYLLKVRERAYAVTDGEVEALKASGVSEDEIFEQTVAAAIGEGLRRLDAARAVIE' A
#
# COMPACT_ATOMS: atom_id res chain seq x y z
N MET A 1 -5.14 28.42 10.18
CA MET A 1 -4.18 27.30 10.09
C MET A 1 -4.27 26.80 8.67
N GLU A 2 -3.18 26.84 7.92
CA GLU A 2 -3.16 26.28 6.56
C GLU A 2 -3.31 24.76 6.67
N ALA A 3 -4.15 24.16 5.83
CA ALA A 3 -4.31 22.72 5.83
C ALA A 3 -2.98 22.07 5.42
N PRO A 4 -2.64 20.87 5.95
CA PRO A 4 -1.44 20.17 5.54
C PRO A 4 -1.47 19.88 4.04
N ASP A 5 -0.28 19.78 3.42
CA ASP A 5 -0.19 19.32 2.03
C ASP A 5 -0.72 17.87 1.95
N PRO A 6 -1.67 17.57 1.03
CA PRO A 6 -2.25 16.23 0.95
C PRO A 6 -1.26 15.09 0.68
N ILE A 7 -0.13 15.37 0.01
CA ILE A 7 0.93 14.37 -0.22
C ILE A 7 1.69 14.11 1.09
N ASP A 8 1.93 15.14 1.89
CA ASP A 8 2.54 14.98 3.22
C ASP A 8 1.64 14.19 4.18
N GLU A 9 0.32 14.37 4.11
CA GLU A 9 -0.64 13.54 4.86
C GLU A 9 -0.54 12.06 4.46
N LEU A 10 -0.51 11.78 3.15
CA LEU A 10 -0.35 10.41 2.64
C LEU A 10 0.98 9.79 3.07
N ARG A 11 2.08 10.57 3.11
CA ARG A 11 3.36 10.11 3.63
C ARG A 11 3.26 9.74 5.11
N ALA A 12 2.62 10.58 5.92
CA ALA A 12 2.43 10.33 7.35
C ALA A 12 1.63 9.04 7.59
N VAL A 13 0.57 8.81 6.81
CA VAL A 13 -0.23 7.58 6.87
C VAL A 13 0.64 6.35 6.60
N VAL A 14 1.41 6.33 5.50
CA VAL A 14 2.30 5.21 5.15
C VAL A 14 3.35 4.97 6.23
N VAL A 15 3.96 6.02 6.77
CA VAL A 15 4.97 5.90 7.84
C VAL A 15 4.38 5.35 9.14
N SER A 16 3.14 5.70 9.46
CA SER A 16 2.44 5.23 10.65
C SER A 16 1.84 3.83 10.50
N THR A 17 1.79 3.28 9.29
CA THR A 17 1.22 1.96 9.04
C THR A 17 2.12 0.87 9.65
N PRO A 18 1.57 -0.04 10.48
CA PRO A 18 2.34 -1.15 11.02
C PRO A 18 2.96 -2.02 9.94
N ALA A 19 4.06 -2.70 10.26
CA ALA A 19 4.68 -3.65 9.35
C ALA A 19 3.69 -4.76 8.95
N ALA A 20 3.62 -5.05 7.64
CA ALA A 20 2.74 -6.08 7.14
C ALA A 20 3.11 -7.47 7.69
N PRO A 21 2.12 -8.30 8.04
CA PRO A 21 2.30 -9.74 8.23
C PRO A 21 3.07 -10.39 7.06
N ALA A 22 3.85 -11.42 7.36
CA ALA A 22 4.66 -12.10 6.37
C ALA A 22 3.81 -12.75 5.27
N GLU A 23 2.61 -13.20 5.62
CA GLU A 23 1.58 -13.80 4.77
C GLU A 23 1.19 -12.86 3.62
N LEU A 24 1.21 -11.55 3.84
CA LEU A 24 0.86 -10.54 2.86
C LEU A 24 1.97 -10.22 1.86
N THR A 25 3.21 -10.69 2.07
CA THR A 25 4.37 -10.30 1.25
C THR A 25 4.13 -10.50 -0.25
N GLY A 26 3.66 -11.70 -0.64
CA GLY A 26 3.41 -12.02 -2.05
C GLY A 26 2.25 -11.23 -2.64
N TYR A 27 1.20 -11.03 -1.85
CA TYR A 27 0.04 -10.24 -2.22
C TYR A 27 0.41 -8.75 -2.43
N LEU A 28 1.15 -8.15 -1.50
CA LEU A 28 1.56 -6.74 -1.57
C LEU A 28 2.56 -6.49 -2.70
N LEU A 29 3.43 -7.46 -3.03
CA LEU A 29 4.26 -7.38 -4.24
C LEU A 29 3.38 -7.30 -5.49
N LYS A 30 2.33 -8.13 -5.57
CA LYS A 30 1.38 -8.11 -6.69
C LYS A 30 0.60 -6.80 -6.76
N VAL A 31 0.18 -6.23 -5.62
CA VAL A 31 -0.46 -4.91 -5.55
C VAL A 31 0.46 -3.83 -6.13
N ARG A 32 1.75 -3.83 -5.78
CA ARG A 32 2.72 -2.83 -6.26
C ARG A 32 2.99 -2.93 -7.77
N GLU A 33 3.13 -4.16 -8.28
CA GLU A 33 3.55 -4.39 -9.67
C GLU A 33 2.37 -4.48 -10.66
N ARG A 34 1.25 -5.09 -10.26
CA ARG A 34 0.16 -5.51 -11.14
C ARG A 34 -1.16 -5.72 -10.39
N ALA A 35 -1.63 -4.70 -9.67
CA ALA A 35 -2.86 -4.75 -8.88
C ALA A 35 -4.09 -5.27 -9.66
N TYR A 36 -4.20 -4.98 -10.96
CA TYR A 36 -5.29 -5.46 -11.82
C TYR A 36 -5.35 -7.00 -11.97
N ALA A 37 -4.29 -7.71 -11.58
CA ALA A 37 -4.21 -9.17 -11.62
C ALA A 37 -4.51 -9.83 -10.27
N VAL A 38 -4.76 -9.04 -9.21
CA VAL A 38 -5.21 -9.57 -7.91
C VAL A 38 -6.58 -10.22 -8.09
N THR A 39 -6.75 -11.39 -7.49
CA THR A 39 -7.99 -12.17 -7.57
C THR A 39 -8.64 -12.34 -6.20
N ASP A 40 -9.95 -12.54 -6.18
CA ASP A 40 -10.69 -12.82 -4.95
C ASP A 40 -10.13 -14.05 -4.21
N GLY A 41 -9.71 -15.09 -4.94
CA GLY A 41 -9.12 -16.29 -4.35
C GLY A 41 -7.82 -16.04 -3.57
N GLU A 42 -7.02 -15.03 -3.94
CA GLU A 42 -5.83 -14.63 -3.18
C GLU A 42 -6.23 -13.93 -1.87
N VAL A 43 -7.28 -13.11 -1.89
CA VAL A 43 -7.80 -12.45 -0.69
C VAL A 43 -8.43 -13.47 0.26
N GLU A 44 -9.20 -14.42 -0.25
CA GLU A 44 -9.77 -15.51 0.56
C GLU A 44 -8.69 -16.40 1.18
N ALA A 45 -7.60 -16.68 0.45
CA ALA A 45 -6.47 -17.45 0.99
C ALA A 45 -5.78 -16.74 2.16
N LEU A 46 -5.64 -15.42 2.10
CA LEU A 46 -5.08 -14.60 3.20
C LEU A 46 -6.00 -14.59 4.42
N LYS A 47 -7.31 -14.47 4.20
CA LYS A 47 -8.30 -14.58 5.30
C LYS A 47 -8.24 -15.96 5.94
N ALA A 48 -8.13 -17.01 5.14
CA ALA A 48 -7.99 -18.39 5.62
C ALA A 48 -6.67 -18.63 6.39
N SER A 49 -5.62 -17.84 6.14
CA SER A 49 -4.38 -17.89 6.93
C SER A 49 -4.42 -17.07 8.22
N GLY A 50 -5.58 -16.46 8.54
CA GLY A 50 -5.80 -15.72 9.79
C GLY A 50 -5.56 -14.21 9.71
N VAL A 51 -5.27 -13.67 8.51
CA VAL A 51 -5.18 -12.22 8.30
C VAL A 51 -6.60 -11.64 8.27
N SER A 52 -6.85 -10.55 9.01
CA SER A 52 -8.17 -9.92 9.01
C SER A 52 -8.43 -9.16 7.71
N GLU A 53 -9.70 -8.97 7.35
CA GLU A 53 -10.06 -8.18 6.18
C GLU A 53 -9.60 -6.71 6.32
N ASP A 54 -9.68 -6.15 7.52
CA ASP A 54 -9.18 -4.81 7.83
C ASP A 54 -7.65 -4.73 7.60
N GLU A 55 -6.88 -5.73 8.04
CA GLU A 55 -5.44 -5.75 7.85
C GLU A 55 -5.06 -5.92 6.37
N ILE A 56 -5.80 -6.73 5.61
CA ILE A 56 -5.65 -6.80 4.15
C ILE A 56 -5.90 -5.43 3.53
N PHE A 57 -7.01 -4.77 3.89
CA PHE A 57 -7.38 -3.47 3.35
C PHE A 57 -6.33 -2.39 3.66
N GLU A 58 -5.97 -2.22 4.94
CA GLU A 58 -5.00 -1.23 5.41
C GLU A 58 -3.65 -1.40 4.70
N GLN A 59 -3.15 -2.64 4.64
CA GLN A 59 -1.87 -2.94 3.99
C GLN A 59 -1.93 -2.74 2.46
N THR A 60 -3.07 -3.03 1.83
CA THR A 60 -3.29 -2.77 0.40
C THR A 60 -3.21 -1.28 0.10
N VAL A 61 -3.92 -0.47 0.89
CA VAL A 61 -3.96 0.99 0.73
C VAL A 61 -2.57 1.57 0.98
N ALA A 62 -1.89 1.18 2.05
CA ALA A 62 -0.53 1.63 2.35
C ALA A 62 0.47 1.26 1.24
N ALA A 63 0.39 0.04 0.69
CA ALA A 63 1.25 -0.37 -0.41
C ALA A 63 0.98 0.42 -1.70
N ALA A 64 -0.28 0.70 -2.02
CA ALA A 64 -0.66 1.49 -3.19
C ALA A 64 -0.21 2.96 -3.06
N ILE A 65 -0.43 3.59 -1.91
CA ILE A 65 0.03 4.95 -1.62
C ILE A 65 1.56 5.00 -1.68
N GLY A 66 2.25 4.08 -1.01
CA GLY A 66 3.71 4.03 -0.98
C GLY A 66 4.33 3.93 -2.38
N GLU A 67 3.76 3.09 -3.25
CA GLU A 67 4.22 2.97 -4.64
C GLU A 67 3.88 4.23 -5.47
N GLY A 68 2.73 4.87 -5.23
CA GLY A 68 2.38 6.15 -5.85
C GLY A 68 3.38 7.26 -5.47
N LEU A 69 3.71 7.38 -4.18
CA LEU A 69 4.70 8.33 -3.67
C LEU A 69 6.09 8.06 -4.23
N ARG A 70 6.51 6.79 -4.30
CA ARG A 70 7.80 6.41 -4.91
C ARG A 70 7.88 6.83 -6.38
N ARG A 71 6.80 6.66 -7.15
CA ARG A 71 6.72 7.10 -8.56
C ARG A 71 6.73 8.62 -8.68
N LEU A 72 6.04 9.32 -7.78
CA LEU A 72 6.04 10.78 -7.72
C LEU A 72 7.45 11.32 -7.44
N ASP A 73 8.15 10.75 -6.46
CA ASP A 73 9.52 11.15 -6.10
C ASP A 73 10.49 10.90 -7.25
N ALA A 74 10.36 9.75 -7.93
CA ALA A 74 11.16 9.45 -9.12
C ALA A 74 10.92 10.43 -10.26
N ALA A 75 9.68 10.88 -10.47
CA ALA A 75 9.35 11.87 -11.49
C ALA A 75 9.92 13.25 -11.12
N ARG A 76 9.72 13.70 -9.88
CA ARG A 76 10.25 14.98 -9.36
C ARG A 76 11.75 15.09 -9.53
N ALA A 77 12.49 14.03 -9.20
CA ALA A 77 13.95 13.98 -9.35
C ALA A 77 14.47 14.18 -10.79
N VAL A 78 13.59 14.12 -11.80
CA VAL A 78 13.92 14.35 -13.21
C VAL A 78 13.45 15.71 -13.72
N ILE A 79 12.36 16.25 -13.16
CA ILE A 79 11.68 17.46 -13.68
C ILE A 79 11.92 18.72 -12.84
N GLU A 80 12.46 18.59 -11.62
CA GLU A 80 12.88 19.67 -10.73
C GLU A 80 14.41 19.86 -10.78
#